data_AF-A0A537TGU5-F1
#
_entry.id   AF-A0A537TGU5-F1
#
_cell.length_a   1.000
_cell.length_b   1.000
_cell.length_c   1.000
_cell.angle_alpha   90.00
_cell.angle_beta   90.00
_cell.angle_gamma   90.00
#
_symmetry.space_group_name_H-M   'P 1'
#
loop_
_entity.id
_entity.type
_entity.pdbx_description
1 polymer ?
#
loop_
_entity_poly.entity_id
_entity_poly.type
_entity_poly.pdbx_seq_one_letter_code
_entity_poly.pdbx_strand_id
1 'polypeptide(L)'
;PHGFPGFGANGVAFDRSQEFLYVANTSDDRILRVAVNNDGSAGAISIFADGAVIDATQGTTNALDGADGIQFDVQGNLWVCANQPAANEIQVLSPDGRLIARYGRNPGDDPLQTPASLVFHERGLYIANLALFNPGPGKLSVLGVPTPGAPIAH
;
A
#
# COMPACT_ATOMS: atom_id res chain seq x y z
N PRO A 1 13.38 -3.49 -14.92
CA PRO A 1 14.49 -3.03 -14.06
C PRO A 1 13.98 -2.94 -12.61
N HIS A 2 14.56 -3.72 -11.71
CA HIS A 2 14.21 -3.63 -10.29
C HIS A 2 14.89 -2.38 -9.72
N GLY A 3 14.09 -1.42 -9.28
CA GLY A 3 14.50 -0.25 -8.49
C GLY A 3 15.04 -0.66 -7.11
N PHE A 4 15.43 0.34 -6.33
CA PHE A 4 15.90 0.15 -4.96
C PHE A 4 14.70 0.25 -4.00
N PRO A 5 14.51 -0.69 -3.07
CA PRO A 5 15.39 -1.82 -2.75
C PRO A 5 15.17 -3.02 -3.69
N GLY A 6 16.21 -3.82 -3.88
CA GLY A 6 16.24 -4.92 -4.88
C GLY A 6 15.42 -6.17 -4.52
N PHE A 7 14.31 -6.05 -3.79
CA PHE A 7 13.43 -7.17 -3.43
C PHE A 7 11.98 -6.95 -3.88
N GLY A 8 11.33 -8.07 -4.20
CA GLY A 8 10.02 -8.09 -4.85
C GLY A 8 8.83 -8.15 -3.88
N ALA A 9 7.89 -9.05 -4.18
CA ALA A 9 6.60 -9.21 -3.50
C ALA A 9 6.67 -9.06 -1.96
N ASN A 10 5.75 -8.26 -1.42
CA ASN A 10 5.75 -7.88 -0.02
C ASN A 10 4.32 -8.00 0.58
N GLY A 11 3.64 -6.91 0.91
CA GLY A 11 2.28 -6.95 1.43
C GLY A 11 1.27 -7.58 0.46
N VAL A 12 0.28 -8.30 1.01
CA VAL A 12 -0.80 -8.92 0.24
C VAL A 12 -2.17 -8.67 0.86
N ALA A 13 -3.20 -8.57 0.03
CA ALA A 13 -4.59 -8.44 0.48
C ALA A 13 -5.57 -9.05 -0.54
N PHE A 14 -6.55 -9.83 -0.07
CA PHE A 14 -7.68 -10.20 -0.91
C PHE A 14 -8.63 -9.02 -1.08
N ASP A 15 -9.23 -8.90 -2.26
CA ASP A 15 -10.39 -8.05 -2.43
C ASP A 15 -11.63 -8.63 -1.74
N ARG A 16 -12.74 -7.90 -1.80
CA ARG A 16 -13.97 -8.27 -1.09
C ARG A 16 -14.59 -9.57 -1.61
N SER A 17 -14.50 -9.84 -2.91
CA SER A 17 -15.03 -11.06 -3.53
C SER A 17 -14.08 -12.24 -3.35
N GLN A 18 -12.84 -12.02 -2.92
CA GLN A 18 -11.75 -12.99 -2.89
C GLN A 18 -11.42 -13.60 -4.26
N GLU A 19 -11.89 -12.97 -5.35
CA GLU A 19 -11.57 -13.38 -6.73
C GLU A 19 -10.15 -12.96 -7.10
N PHE A 20 -9.58 -12.00 -6.37
CA PHE A 20 -8.24 -11.50 -6.60
C PHE A 20 -7.43 -11.32 -5.31
N LEU A 21 -6.18 -11.75 -5.35
CA LEU A 21 -5.13 -11.40 -4.40
C LEU A 21 -4.31 -10.24 -4.97
N TYR A 22 -4.20 -9.16 -4.21
CA TYR A 22 -3.36 -8.03 -4.53
C TYR A 22 -2.02 -8.19 -3.83
N VAL A 23 -0.94 -7.80 -4.51
CA VAL A 23 0.44 -7.95 -4.03
C VAL A 23 1.17 -6.64 -4.28
N ALA A 24 1.67 -6.01 -3.22
CA ALA A 24 2.63 -4.93 -3.37
C ALA A 24 3.98 -5.52 -3.81
N ASN A 25 4.59 -4.92 -4.84
CA ASN A 25 5.90 -5.30 -5.31
C ASN A 25 6.86 -4.14 -5.09
N THR A 26 7.70 -4.25 -4.05
CA THR A 26 8.50 -3.13 -3.55
C THR A 26 9.51 -2.62 -4.57
N SER A 27 10.22 -3.51 -5.27
CA SER A 27 11.30 -3.09 -6.19
C SER A 27 10.86 -2.40 -7.48
N ASP A 28 9.60 -2.49 -7.91
CA ASP A 28 9.21 -1.90 -9.21
C ASP A 28 7.95 -1.02 -9.13
N ASP A 29 7.63 -0.55 -7.93
CA ASP A 29 6.60 0.45 -7.64
C ASP A 29 5.23 0.06 -8.22
N ARG A 30 4.86 -1.21 -8.04
CA ARG A 30 3.62 -1.77 -8.57
C ARG A 30 2.79 -2.45 -7.53
N ILE A 31 1.49 -2.42 -7.78
CA ILE A 31 0.55 -3.39 -7.23
C ILE A 31 0.22 -4.39 -8.32
N LEU A 32 0.55 -5.65 -8.06
CA LEU A 32 0.13 -6.78 -8.89
C LEU A 32 -1.21 -7.30 -8.40
N ARG A 33 -1.96 -7.92 -9.30
CA ARG A 33 -3.22 -8.61 -9.01
C ARG A 33 -3.18 -10.00 -9.61
N VAL A 34 -3.41 -10.99 -8.76
CA VAL A 34 -3.40 -12.42 -9.07
C VAL A 34 -4.82 -12.93 -9.00
N ALA A 35 -5.32 -13.53 -10.07
CA ALA A 35 -6.62 -14.20 -10.04
C ALA A 35 -6.58 -15.39 -9.05
N VAL A 36 -7.68 -15.64 -8.35
CA VAL A 36 -7.84 -16.79 -7.46
C VAL A 36 -8.80 -17.76 -8.12
N ASN A 37 -8.32 -18.96 -8.42
CA ASN A 37 -9.16 -20.00 -9.03
C ASN A 37 -10.14 -20.56 -7.99
N ASN A 38 -11.22 -21.20 -8.45
CA ASN A 38 -12.24 -21.79 -7.56
C ASN A 38 -11.69 -22.85 -6.59
N ASP A 39 -10.53 -23.44 -6.87
CA ASP A 39 -9.84 -24.39 -5.99
C ASP A 39 -8.86 -23.72 -5.01
N GLY A 40 -8.81 -22.39 -4.98
CA GLY A 40 -7.90 -21.59 -4.16
C GLY A 40 -6.49 -21.45 -4.72
N SER A 41 -6.18 -22.04 -5.88
CA SER A 41 -4.87 -21.87 -6.52
C SER A 41 -4.71 -20.49 -7.16
N ALA A 42 -3.46 -20.02 -7.24
CA ALA A 42 -3.12 -18.78 -7.94
C ALA A 42 -3.26 -18.94 -9.46
N GLY A 43 -4.01 -18.03 -10.08
CA GLY A 43 -4.21 -17.91 -11.51
C GLY A 43 -3.30 -16.87 -12.17
N ALA A 44 -3.82 -16.21 -13.20
CA ALA A 44 -3.06 -15.23 -13.97
C ALA A 44 -2.69 -13.98 -13.16
N ILE A 45 -1.49 -13.45 -13.42
CA ILE A 45 -0.97 -12.21 -12.81
C ILE A 45 -1.15 -11.06 -13.80
N SER A 46 -1.60 -9.92 -13.31
CA SER A 46 -1.73 -8.67 -14.04
C SER A 46 -1.23 -7.50 -13.20
N ILE A 47 -0.85 -6.39 -13.83
CA ILE A 47 -0.57 -5.13 -13.11
C ILE A 47 -1.91 -4.47 -12.81
N PHE A 48 -2.18 -4.20 -11.53
CA PHE A 48 -3.33 -3.40 -11.12
C PHE A 48 -3.00 -1.91 -11.16
N ALA A 49 -1.84 -1.53 -10.63
CA ALA A 49 -1.36 -0.16 -10.60
C ALA A 49 0.16 -0.12 -10.80
N ASP A 50 0.63 0.91 -11.52
CA ASP A 50 2.04 1.16 -11.81
C ASP A 50 2.35 2.61 -11.43
N GLY A 51 3.31 2.80 -10.53
CA GLY A 51 3.69 4.09 -9.98
C GLY A 51 4.12 5.09 -11.06
N ALA A 52 4.90 4.65 -12.03
CA ALA A 52 5.35 5.52 -13.13
C ALA A 52 4.18 5.96 -14.02
N VAL A 53 3.20 5.08 -14.26
CA VAL A 53 1.97 5.42 -15.00
C VAL A 53 1.12 6.41 -14.20
N ILE A 54 0.96 6.21 -12.89
CA ILE A 54 0.25 7.13 -12.01
C ILE A 54 0.88 8.52 -12.08
N ASP A 55 2.19 8.61 -11.86
CA ASP A 55 2.91 9.88 -11.87
C ASP A 55 2.78 10.60 -13.20
N ALA A 56 2.95 9.89 -14.33
CA ALA A 56 2.82 10.48 -15.66
C ALA A 56 1.39 10.94 -15.98
N THR A 57 0.37 10.21 -15.55
CA THR A 57 -1.04 10.47 -15.95
C THR A 57 -1.77 11.40 -14.98
N GLN A 58 -1.33 11.49 -13.73
CA GLN A 58 -1.98 12.28 -12.67
C GLN A 58 -1.14 13.50 -12.26
N GLY A 59 0.06 13.66 -12.81
CA GLY A 59 0.94 14.79 -12.47
C GLY A 59 1.44 14.72 -11.04
N THR A 60 1.68 13.51 -10.51
CA THR A 60 2.19 13.26 -9.16
C THR A 60 3.66 12.84 -9.18
N THR A 61 4.24 12.59 -8.01
CA THR A 61 5.57 12.00 -7.88
C THR A 61 5.60 10.91 -6.80
N ASN A 62 6.51 9.95 -6.93
CA ASN A 62 6.80 8.90 -5.94
C ASN A 62 5.55 8.05 -5.65
N ALA A 63 4.68 7.83 -6.64
CA ALA A 63 3.59 6.89 -6.49
C ALA A 63 4.13 5.47 -6.33
N LEU A 64 3.64 4.77 -5.31
CA LEU A 64 4.00 3.39 -4.97
C LEU A 64 5.50 3.14 -4.70
N ASP A 65 6.27 4.20 -4.46
CA ASP A 65 7.71 4.13 -4.20
C ASP A 65 8.00 3.30 -2.94
N GLY A 66 8.46 2.08 -3.16
CA GLY A 66 8.59 1.05 -2.13
C GLY A 66 7.28 0.58 -1.53
N ALA A 67 6.30 0.24 -2.37
CA ALA A 67 5.05 -0.36 -1.92
C ALA A 67 5.32 -1.58 -1.01
N ASP A 68 4.73 -1.58 0.18
CA ASP A 68 4.96 -2.55 1.25
C ASP A 68 3.63 -3.15 1.74
N GLY A 69 3.27 -3.04 3.02
CA GLY A 69 1.99 -3.48 3.53
C GLY A 69 0.79 -2.79 2.87
N ILE A 70 -0.27 -3.57 2.64
CA ILE A 70 -1.50 -3.11 1.97
C ILE A 70 -2.76 -3.63 2.68
N GLN A 71 -3.84 -2.87 2.61
CA GLN A 71 -5.18 -3.34 3.03
C GLN A 71 -6.28 -2.56 2.30
N PHE A 72 -7.40 -3.22 2.01
CA PHE A 72 -8.59 -2.56 1.46
C PHE A 72 -9.42 -1.85 2.53
N ASP A 73 -10.07 -0.75 2.14
CA ASP A 73 -11.18 -0.17 2.88
C ASP A 73 -12.54 -0.69 2.41
N VAL A 74 -13.63 -0.34 3.11
CA VAL A 74 -14.98 -0.81 2.77
C VAL A 74 -15.52 -0.34 1.41
N GLN A 75 -14.87 0.66 0.79
CA GLN A 75 -15.21 1.18 -0.53
C GLN A 75 -14.42 0.48 -1.64
N GLY A 76 -13.49 -0.41 -1.29
CA GLY A 76 -12.62 -1.10 -2.24
C GLY A 76 -11.40 -0.28 -2.65
N ASN A 77 -11.08 0.81 -1.93
CA ASN A 77 -9.82 1.50 -2.13
C ASN A 77 -8.68 0.73 -1.46
N LEU A 78 -7.52 0.64 -2.10
CA LEU A 78 -6.35 -0.02 -1.57
C LEU A 78 -5.45 0.99 -0.86
N TRP A 79 -5.22 0.79 0.43
CA TRP A 79 -4.30 1.57 1.23
C TRP A 79 -2.93 0.90 1.19
N VAL A 80 -1.89 1.68 0.90
CA VAL A 80 -0.54 1.19 0.61
C VAL A 80 0.47 1.97 1.45
N CYS A 81 1.32 1.25 2.19
CA CYS A 81 2.55 1.81 2.72
C CYS A 81 3.54 2.06 1.57
N ALA A 82 3.81 3.33 1.22
CA ALA A 82 4.87 3.69 0.30
C ALA A 82 6.12 4.04 1.13
N ASN A 83 7.04 3.08 1.24
CA ASN A 83 7.99 3.02 2.34
C ASN A 83 9.35 3.68 2.05
N GLN A 84 9.62 4.12 0.82
CA GLN A 84 10.89 4.76 0.48
C GLN A 84 10.96 6.22 0.94
N PRO A 85 12.17 6.78 1.17
CA PRO A 85 12.33 8.13 1.71
C PRO A 85 11.65 9.25 0.90
N ALA A 86 11.53 9.10 -0.42
CA ALA A 86 10.90 10.12 -1.26
C ALA A 86 9.37 10.13 -1.16
N ALA A 87 8.75 8.99 -0.81
CA ALA A 87 7.33 8.87 -0.49
C ALA A 87 7.08 9.00 1.03
N ASN A 88 7.52 8.03 1.82
CA ASN A 88 7.38 7.87 3.27
C ASN A 88 5.98 8.25 3.79
N GLU A 89 4.96 7.61 3.23
CA GLU A 89 3.56 7.99 3.43
C GLU A 89 2.63 6.79 3.25
N ILE A 90 1.36 6.99 3.59
CA ILE A 90 0.29 6.08 3.17
C ILE A 90 -0.36 6.64 1.91
N GLN A 91 -0.43 5.82 0.86
CA GLN A 91 -1.10 6.14 -0.40
C GLN A 91 -2.41 5.37 -0.51
N VAL A 92 -3.42 5.96 -1.13
CA VAL A 92 -4.72 5.32 -1.33
C VAL A 92 -5.04 5.25 -2.81
N LEU A 93 -5.20 4.04 -3.32
CA LEU A 93 -5.61 3.79 -4.69
C LEU A 93 -7.11 3.52 -4.78
N SER A 94 -7.80 4.12 -5.73
CA SER A 94 -9.20 3.77 -6.06
C SER A 94 -9.32 2.36 -6.65
N PRO A 95 -10.53 1.80 -6.77
CA PRO A 95 -10.75 0.48 -7.36
C PRO A 95 -10.27 0.32 -8.82
N ASP A 96 -10.05 1.42 -9.53
CA ASP A 96 -9.48 1.46 -10.89
C ASP A 96 -7.97 1.78 -10.91
N GLY A 97 -7.30 1.79 -9.75
CA GLY A 97 -5.85 1.93 -9.63
C GLY A 97 -5.32 3.36 -9.70
N ARG A 98 -6.19 4.39 -9.57
CA ARG A 98 -5.75 5.80 -9.54
C ARG A 98 -5.38 6.21 -8.12
N LEU A 99 -4.43 7.14 -7.97
CA LEU A 99 -4.04 7.64 -6.65
C LEU A 99 -5.00 8.76 -6.24
N ILE A 100 -5.74 8.55 -5.15
CA ILE A 100 -6.82 9.44 -4.74
C ILE A 100 -6.57 10.17 -3.42
N ALA A 101 -5.64 9.68 -2.59
CA ALA A 101 -5.23 10.34 -1.36
C ALA A 101 -3.80 9.96 -0.93
N ARG A 102 -3.19 10.82 -0.11
CA ARG A 102 -1.91 10.61 0.57
C ARG A 102 -2.04 11.08 2.02
N TYR A 103 -1.46 10.33 2.94
CA TYR A 103 -1.46 10.65 4.38
C TYR A 103 -0.06 10.55 4.97
N GLY A 104 0.25 11.42 5.95
CA GLY A 104 1.50 11.36 6.69
C GLY A 104 2.55 12.42 6.33
N ARG A 105 2.20 13.47 5.56
CA ARG A 105 3.09 14.61 5.24
C ARG A 105 2.79 15.91 6.01
N ASN A 106 1.87 15.90 6.99
CA ASN A 106 1.48 17.13 7.66
C ASN A 106 2.65 17.70 8.50
N PRO A 107 2.97 19.01 8.38
CA PRO A 107 4.03 19.63 9.18
C PRO A 107 3.77 19.52 10.68
N GLY A 108 4.75 19.03 11.44
CA GLY A 108 4.67 18.89 12.91
C GLY A 108 4.23 17.51 13.39
N ASP A 109 3.60 16.74 12.51
CA ASP A 109 3.57 15.29 12.66
C ASP A 109 4.92 14.78 12.13
N ASP A 110 5.65 14.00 12.90
CA ASP A 110 6.61 13.04 12.33
C ASP A 110 5.89 11.69 12.29
N PRO A 111 4.86 11.47 11.45
CA PRO A 111 3.95 10.37 11.70
C PRO A 111 4.55 9.06 11.23
N LEU A 112 5.44 9.05 10.23
CA LEU A 112 5.88 7.82 9.57
C LEU A 112 7.39 7.76 9.40
N GLN A 113 7.94 6.56 9.54
CA GLN A 113 9.37 6.29 9.53
C GLN A 113 9.61 4.95 8.83
N THR A 114 9.53 4.96 7.50
CA THR A 114 9.51 3.75 6.65
C THR A 114 8.29 2.88 7.03
N PRO A 115 7.06 3.32 6.73
CA PRO A 115 5.86 2.55 7.06
C PRO A 115 5.93 1.19 6.38
N ALA A 116 5.74 0.10 7.12
CA ALA A 116 5.93 -1.26 6.61
C ALA A 116 4.64 -2.05 6.56
N SER A 117 3.78 -1.94 7.57
CA SER A 117 2.47 -2.61 7.57
C SER A 117 1.40 -1.72 8.18
N LEU A 118 0.16 -1.96 7.77
CA LEU A 118 -1.01 -1.22 8.23
C LEU A 118 -2.15 -2.18 8.55
N VAL A 119 -2.95 -1.82 9.57
CA VAL A 119 -4.21 -2.49 9.86
C VAL A 119 -5.27 -1.48 10.28
N PHE A 120 -6.50 -1.67 9.82
CA PHE A 120 -7.65 -0.90 10.27
C PHE A 120 -8.27 -1.45 11.55
N HIS A 121 -8.74 -0.54 12.40
CA HIS A 121 -9.80 -0.76 13.36
C HIS A 121 -10.85 0.34 13.17
N GLU A 122 -11.97 0.01 12.53
CA GLU A 122 -12.92 0.99 12.01
C GLU A 122 -12.20 2.08 11.21
N ARG A 123 -12.28 3.35 11.65
CA ARG A 123 -11.63 4.53 11.06
C ARG A 123 -10.25 4.84 11.66
N GLY A 124 -9.73 3.99 12.53
CA GLY A 124 -8.35 4.06 13.02
C GLY A 124 -7.44 3.24 12.13
N LEU A 125 -6.39 3.85 11.58
CA LEU A 125 -5.36 3.18 10.80
C LEU A 125 -4.09 3.06 11.65
N TYR A 126 -3.74 1.83 12.02
CA TYR A 126 -2.57 1.50 12.83
C TYR A 126 -1.43 1.08 11.91
N ILE A 127 -0.25 1.66 12.09
CA ILE A 127 0.86 1.54 11.13
C ILE A 127 2.15 1.19 11.87
N ALA A 128 2.77 0.07 11.49
CA ALA A 128 4.10 -0.28 11.96
C ALA A 128 5.17 0.45 11.13
N ASN A 129 6.14 1.06 11.80
CA ASN A 129 7.25 1.77 11.16
C ASN A 129 8.54 0.98 11.34
N LEU A 130 9.18 0.65 10.21
CA LEU A 130 10.39 -0.18 10.16
C LEU A 130 11.65 0.58 10.59
N ALA A 131 11.66 1.90 10.51
CA ALA A 131 12.83 2.73 10.85
C ALA A 131 14.10 2.41 10.04
N LEU A 132 13.97 1.95 8.79
CA LEU A 132 15.09 1.45 7.99
C LEU A 132 16.14 2.52 7.66
N PHE A 133 15.70 3.70 7.24
CA PHE A 133 16.59 4.76 6.73
C PHE A 133 16.97 5.83 7.76
N ASN A 134 16.25 5.89 8.88
CA ASN A 134 16.56 6.74 10.01
C ASN A 134 16.47 5.88 11.28
N PRO A 135 17.55 5.19 11.69
CA PRO A 135 17.47 4.19 12.76
C PRO A 135 17.09 4.81 14.10
N GLY A 136 16.07 4.24 14.74
CA GLY A 136 15.59 4.60 16.08
C GLY A 136 14.74 3.45 16.64
N PRO A 137 14.16 3.57 17.85
CA PRO A 137 13.16 2.60 18.28
C PRO A 137 12.00 2.65 17.27
N GLY A 138 11.75 1.55 16.56
CA GLY A 138 10.60 1.46 15.66
C GLY A 138 9.33 1.89 16.40
N LYS A 139 8.41 2.54 15.70
CA LYS A 139 7.21 3.14 16.30
C LYS A 139 5.93 2.60 15.69
N LEU A 140 4.87 2.62 16.50
CA LEU A 140 3.50 2.48 16.04
C LEU A 140 2.92 3.88 15.81
N SER A 141 2.32 4.09 14.65
CA SER A 141 1.60 5.32 14.34
C SER A 141 0.12 5.03 14.18
N VAL A 142 -0.72 6.00 14.53
CA VAL A 142 -2.17 5.87 14.40
C VAL A 142 -2.72 7.10 13.69
N LEU A 143 -3.45 6.90 12.61
CA LEU A 143 -4.13 7.94 11.86
C LEU A 143 -5.64 7.77 11.96
N GLY A 144 -6.37 8.87 12.12
CA GLY A 144 -7.81 8.90 11.87
C GLY A 144 -8.08 9.08 10.38
N VAL A 145 -8.91 8.21 9.80
CA VAL A 145 -9.18 8.21 8.35
C VAL A 145 -10.68 8.34 8.05
N PRO A 146 -11.07 8.83 6.86
CA PRO A 146 -12.49 9.06 6.55
C PRO A 146 -13.29 7.77 6.32
N THR A 147 -12.63 6.72 5.83
CA THR A 147 -13.28 5.47 5.41
C THR A 147 -12.80 4.31 6.29
N PRO A 148 -13.69 3.45 6.81
CA PRO A 148 -13.26 2.33 7.64
C PRO A 148 -12.66 1.20 6.81
N GLY A 149 -11.81 0.39 7.44
CA GLY A 149 -11.21 -0.79 6.82
C GLY A 149 -12.21 -1.86 6.41
N ALA A 150 -11.92 -2.57 5.34
CA ALA A 150 -12.64 -3.79 5.00
C ALA A 150 -12.37 -4.88 6.07
N PRO A 151 -13.35 -5.75 6.37
CA PRO A 151 -13.10 -6.95 7.15
C PRO A 151 -11.99 -7.77 6.49
N ILE A 152 -11.08 -8.33 7.29
CA ILE A 152 -10.08 -9.26 6.78
C ILE A 152 -10.83 -10.52 6.33
N ALA A 153 -10.60 -10.92 5.08
CA ALA A 153 -11.15 -12.15 4.51
C ALA A 153 -10.85 -13.35 5.43
N HIS A 154 -11.87 -14.17 5.70
CA HIS A 154 -11.77 -15.42 6.46
C HIS A 154 -11.38 -16.58 5.55
#